data_AF-A0A3D2GRH0-F1
#
_entry.id   AF-A0A3D2GRH0-F1
#
_cell.length_a   1.000
_cell.length_b   1.000
_cell.length_c   1.000
_cell.angle_alpha   90.00
_cell.angle_beta   90.00
_cell.angle_gamma   90.00
#
_symmetry.space_group_name_H-M   'P 1'
#
loop_
_entity.id
_entity.type
_entity.pdbx_description
1 polymer ?
#
loop_
_entity_poly.entity_id
_entity_poly.type
_entity_poly.pdbx_seq_one_letter_code
_entity_poly.pdbx_strand_id
1 'polypeptide(L)'
;MILTTLEYVPGARVAKHLGVVQGSTVRAKHIGRDLMAGLKNLVGGELKGYTELLRDSREEAVKRMEAQAEAIGANAVLNIRFATSSVTQGASELMAYGTAVVLKKAEPQINE
;
A
#
# COMPACT_ATOMS: atom_id res chain seq x y z
N MET A 1 -12.91 2.57 -1.32
CA MET A 1 -12.45 2.13 -2.65
C MET A 1 -12.16 0.63 -2.64
N ILE A 2 -12.20 -0.11 -3.76
CA ILE A 2 -11.69 -1.51 -3.80
C ILE A 2 -10.16 -1.48 -3.92
N LEU A 3 -9.46 -2.14 -3.00
CA LEU A 3 -8.01 -2.29 -3.04
C LEU A 3 -7.68 -3.77 -3.13
N THR A 4 -6.90 -4.18 -4.13
CA THR A 4 -6.55 -5.60 -4.31
C THR A 4 -5.14 -5.79 -4.86
N THR A 5 -4.51 -6.89 -4.48
CA THR A 5 -3.25 -7.35 -5.06
C THR A 5 -3.46 -8.14 -6.37
N LEU A 6 -4.71 -8.51 -6.68
CA LEU A 6 -5.09 -9.14 -7.94
C LEU A 6 -5.08 -8.14 -9.10
N GLU A 7 -4.88 -8.66 -10.31
CA GLU A 7 -4.94 -7.88 -11.55
C GLU A 7 -6.37 -7.61 -12.03
N TYR A 8 -7.36 -8.31 -11.47
CA TYR A 8 -8.79 -8.15 -11.76
C TYR A 8 -9.65 -8.40 -10.52
N VAL A 9 -10.92 -8.01 -10.59
CA VAL A 9 -11.92 -8.28 -9.54
C VAL A 9 -12.99 -9.21 -10.12
N PRO A 10 -13.20 -10.42 -9.57
CA PRO A 10 -14.25 -11.32 -10.02
C PRO A 10 -15.64 -10.64 -10.05
N GLY A 11 -16.39 -10.85 -11.14
CA GLY A 11 -17.70 -10.24 -11.33
C GLY A 11 -17.68 -8.74 -11.66
N ALA A 12 -16.50 -8.16 -11.95
CA ALA A 12 -16.36 -6.78 -12.39
C ALA A 12 -15.48 -6.68 -13.65
N ARG A 13 -15.67 -5.60 -14.41
CA ARG A 13 -14.82 -5.24 -15.57
C ARG A 13 -14.26 -3.83 -15.39
N VAL A 14 -13.06 -3.60 -15.91
CA VAL A 14 -12.45 -2.27 -15.97
C VAL A 14 -13.17 -1.44 -17.04
N ALA A 15 -13.87 -0.40 -16.61
CA ALA A 15 -14.54 0.56 -17.49
C ALA A 15 -13.63 1.72 -17.90
N LYS A 16 -12.68 2.12 -17.03
CA LYS A 16 -11.66 3.13 -17.32
C LYS A 16 -10.35 2.75 -16.62
N HIS A 17 -9.25 2.89 -17.33
CA HIS A 17 -7.90 2.87 -16.77
C HIS A 17 -7.44 4.30 -16.54
N LEU A 18 -7.08 4.65 -15.31
CA LEU A 18 -6.75 6.01 -14.91
C LEU A 18 -5.25 6.23 -14.67
N GLY A 19 -4.43 5.20 -14.87
CA GLY A 19 -2.98 5.27 -14.72
C GLY A 19 -2.49 4.70 -13.39
N VAL A 20 -1.19 4.89 -13.18
CA VAL A 20 -0.50 4.43 -11.96
C VAL A 20 -0.76 5.41 -10.83
N VAL A 21 -1.04 4.87 -9.65
CA VAL A 21 -1.11 5.62 -8.40
C VAL A 21 -0.12 5.06 -7.40
N GLN A 22 0.36 5.92 -6.52
CA GLN A 22 1.37 5.62 -5.51
C GLN A 22 1.17 6.47 -4.26
N GLY A 23 1.69 5.96 -3.15
CA GLY A 23 1.83 6.69 -1.90
C GLY A 23 3.05 6.17 -1.18
N SER A 24 3.88 7.08 -0.66
CA SER A 24 5.08 6.70 0.06
C SER A 24 5.17 7.37 1.42
N THR A 25 5.96 6.78 2.31
CA THR A 25 6.34 7.35 3.59
C THR A 25 7.81 7.07 3.87
N VAL A 26 8.49 7.97 4.57
CA VAL A 26 9.92 7.85 4.88
C VAL A 26 10.08 7.79 6.39
N ARG A 27 10.83 6.79 6.87
CA ARG A 27 11.12 6.59 8.30
C ARG A 27 12.60 6.75 8.59
N ALA A 28 12.92 7.53 9.62
CA ALA A 28 14.28 7.75 10.08
C ALA A 28 14.79 6.61 10.98
N LYS A 29 16.09 6.32 10.91
CA LYS A 29 16.77 5.30 11.73
C LYS A 29 16.76 5.65 13.22
N HIS A 30 16.65 6.94 13.57
CA HIS A 30 16.52 7.38 14.96
C HIS A 30 15.21 6.88 15.60
N ILE A 31 14.10 6.85 14.85
CA ILE A 31 12.85 6.20 15.30
C ILE A 31 13.11 4.72 15.59
N GLY A 32 13.86 4.02 14.73
CA GLY A 32 14.26 2.62 14.98
C GLY A 32 15.15 2.45 16.23
N ARG A 33 16.07 3.39 16.48
CA ARG A 33 16.93 3.38 17.68
C ARG A 33 16.12 3.55 18.96
N ASP A 34 15.14 4.45 18.96
CA ASP A 34 14.28 4.69 20.12
C ASP A 34 13.41 3.45 20.41
N LEU A 35 12.91 2.78 19.36
CA LEU A 35 12.23 1.49 19.49
C LEU A 35 13.18 0.42 20.06
N MET A 36 14.43 0.30 19.56
CA MET A 36 15.43 -0.63 20.12
C MET A 36 15.74 -0.37 21.60
N ALA A 37 15.77 0.90 22.03
CA ALA A 37 16.02 1.24 23.43
C ALA A 37 14.92 0.70 24.36
N GLY A 38 13.67 0.63 23.89
CA GLY A 38 12.54 0.00 24.59
C GLY A 38 12.47 -1.52 24.47
N LEU A 39 13.22 -2.14 23.54
CA LEU A 39 13.18 -3.58 23.24
C LEU A 39 14.30 -4.40 23.91
N LYS A 40 15.10 -3.80 24.81
CA LYS A 40 16.33 -4.39 25.39
C LYS A 40 16.21 -5.80 26.03
N ASN A 41 15.00 -6.34 26.22
CA ASN A 41 14.77 -7.64 26.88
C ASN A 41 14.17 -8.74 25.97
N LEU A 42 13.98 -8.54 24.67
CA LEU A 42 13.37 -9.55 23.78
C LEU A 42 14.43 -10.39 23.06
N VAL A 43 14.86 -11.49 23.69
CA VAL A 43 15.67 -12.52 23.01
C VAL A 43 14.74 -13.50 22.28
N GLY A 44 14.83 -13.51 20.95
CA GLY A 44 14.22 -14.53 20.07
C GLY A 44 12.77 -14.30 19.63
N GLY A 45 12.14 -13.20 20.04
CA GLY A 45 10.75 -12.86 19.70
C GLY A 45 10.61 -11.77 18.63
N GLU A 46 9.37 -11.50 18.23
CA GLU A 46 9.03 -10.40 17.32
C GLU A 46 9.45 -9.03 17.90
N LEU A 47 10.05 -8.20 17.06
CA LEU A 47 10.41 -6.82 17.41
C LEU A 47 9.17 -5.92 17.35
N LYS A 48 8.27 -6.03 18.34
CA LYS A 48 6.95 -5.35 18.36
C LYS A 48 6.98 -3.89 17.94
N GLY A 49 7.92 -3.10 18.44
CA GLY A 49 8.05 -1.68 18.05
C GLY A 49 8.34 -1.49 16.56
N TYR A 50 9.17 -2.34 15.97
CA TYR A 50 9.42 -2.31 14.51
C TYR A 50 8.23 -2.85 13.73
N THR A 51 7.53 -3.86 14.24
CA THR A 51 6.29 -4.36 13.63
C THR A 51 5.23 -3.26 13.58
N GLU A 52 5.01 -2.56 14.68
CA GLU A 52 4.09 -1.41 14.78
C GLU A 52 4.50 -0.31 13.81
N LEU A 53 5.79 0.08 13.80
CA LEU A 53 6.32 1.06 12.85
C LEU A 53 6.06 0.66 11.39
N LEU A 54 6.29 -0.61 11.04
CA LEU A 54 6.06 -1.12 9.68
C LEU A 54 4.57 -1.13 9.32
N ARG A 55 3.70 -1.47 10.27
CA ARG A 55 2.24 -1.43 10.09
C ARG A 55 1.79 0.01 9.81
N ASP A 56 2.17 0.94 10.67
CA ASP A 56 1.80 2.36 10.53
C ASP A 56 2.34 2.96 9.23
N SER A 57 3.56 2.56 8.84
CA SER A 57 4.16 2.98 7.57
C SER A 57 3.39 2.46 6.35
N ARG A 58 2.96 1.18 6.37
CA ARG A 58 2.12 0.63 5.30
C ARG A 58 0.76 1.31 5.24
N GLU A 59 0.11 1.51 6.38
CA GLU A 59 -1.20 2.18 6.44
C GLU A 59 -1.11 3.60 5.88
N GLU A 60 -0.07 4.36 6.21
CA GLU A 60 0.13 5.70 5.68
C GLU A 60 0.39 5.70 4.16
N ALA A 61 1.27 4.81 3.68
CA ALA A 61 1.55 4.69 2.24
C ALA A 61 0.30 4.32 1.44
N VAL A 62 -0.51 3.37 1.94
CA VAL A 62 -1.78 2.97 1.32
C VAL A 62 -2.78 4.12 1.31
N LYS A 63 -2.94 4.85 2.42
CA LYS A 63 -3.85 6.00 2.49
C LYS A 63 -3.47 7.10 1.48
N ARG A 64 -2.17 7.36 1.30
CA ARG A 64 -1.69 8.33 0.31
C ARG A 64 -1.95 7.88 -1.13
N MET A 65 -1.77 6.58 -1.42
CA MET A 65 -2.10 5.98 -2.71
C MET A 65 -3.62 6.03 -3.00
N GLU A 66 -4.45 5.70 -2.00
CA GLU A 66 -5.92 5.78 -2.09
C GLU A 66 -6.36 7.22 -2.35
N ALA A 67 -5.83 8.20 -1.62
CA ALA A 67 -6.14 9.61 -1.84
C ALA A 67 -5.77 10.08 -3.25
N GLN A 68 -4.64 9.63 -3.81
CA GLN A 68 -4.29 9.92 -5.20
C GLN A 68 -5.27 9.29 -6.19
N ALA A 69 -5.69 8.04 -5.94
CA ALA A 69 -6.66 7.35 -6.77
C ALA A 69 -8.04 8.02 -6.73
N GLU A 70 -8.48 8.48 -5.56
CA GLU A 70 -9.73 9.24 -5.39
C GLU A 70 -9.68 10.57 -6.14
N ALA A 71 -8.56 11.29 -6.06
CA ALA A 71 -8.38 12.57 -6.74
C ALA A 71 -8.50 12.49 -8.27
N ILE A 72 -8.23 11.32 -8.86
CA ILE A 72 -8.38 11.07 -10.30
C ILE A 72 -9.68 10.33 -10.66
N GLY A 73 -10.57 10.14 -9.69
CA GLY A 73 -11.91 9.56 -9.90
C GLY A 73 -11.93 8.03 -10.00
N ALA A 74 -10.92 7.34 -9.45
CA ALA A 74 -10.92 5.89 -9.36
C ALA A 74 -11.96 5.39 -8.35
N ASN A 75 -12.45 4.17 -8.55
CA ASN A 75 -13.21 3.44 -7.52
C ASN A 75 -12.51 2.13 -7.10
N ALA A 76 -11.39 1.80 -7.73
CA ALA A 76 -10.53 0.71 -7.35
C ALA A 76 -9.05 0.97 -7.69
N VAL A 77 -8.16 0.34 -6.93
CA VAL A 77 -6.74 0.17 -7.27
C VAL A 77 -6.45 -1.32 -7.37
N LEU A 78 -6.03 -1.75 -8.56
CA LEU A 78 -5.67 -3.13 -8.87
C LEU A 78 -4.16 -3.32 -8.76
N ASN A 79 -3.76 -4.58 -8.63
CA ASN A 79 -2.37 -5.00 -8.66
C ASN A 79 -1.47 -4.25 -7.67
N ILE A 80 -1.97 -4.00 -6.45
CA ILE A 80 -1.22 -3.27 -5.42
C ILE A 80 0.07 -4.02 -5.09
N ARG A 81 1.16 -3.28 -4.99
CA ARG A 81 2.50 -3.74 -4.59
C ARG A 81 3.10 -2.79 -3.58
N PHE A 82 4.04 -3.33 -2.82
CA PHE A 82 4.84 -2.57 -1.86
C PHE A 82 6.31 -2.67 -2.24
N ALA A 83 7.01 -1.54 -2.18
CA ALA A 83 8.46 -1.47 -2.35
C ALA A 83 9.07 -0.71 -1.18
N THR A 84 10.29 -1.07 -0.82
CA THR A 84 11.10 -0.33 0.15
C THR A 84 12.42 0.06 -0.49
N SER A 85 12.91 1.26 -0.19
CA SER A 85 14.16 1.78 -0.72
C SER A 85 14.92 2.54 0.36
N SER A 86 16.26 2.56 0.26
CA SER A 86 17.07 3.44 1.10
C SER A 86 17.14 4.81 0.43
N VAL A 87 16.64 5.85 1.10
CA VAL A 87 16.63 7.22 0.56
C VAL A 87 17.94 7.93 0.85
N THR A 88 18.42 7.81 2.10
CA THR A 88 19.71 8.35 2.55
C THR A 88 20.27 7.49 3.68
N GLN A 89 21.49 7.78 4.12
CA GLN A 89 22.08 7.11 5.27
C GLN A 89 21.22 7.35 6.52
N GLY A 90 20.44 6.33 6.89
CA GLY A 90 19.55 6.39 8.04
C GLY A 90 18.12 6.82 7.75
N ALA A 91 17.64 6.75 6.50
CA ALA A 91 16.21 6.81 6.22
C ALA A 91 15.80 5.88 5.09
N SER A 92 14.66 5.20 5.27
CA SER A 92 14.09 4.29 4.28
C SER A 92 12.68 4.71 3.90
N GLU A 93 12.39 4.62 2.61
CA GLU A 93 11.05 4.77 2.06
C GLU A 93 10.31 3.43 2.11
N LEU A 94 9.02 3.50 2.39
CA LEU A 94 8.04 2.48 2.07
C LEU A 94 7.02 3.09 1.11
N MET A 95 6.91 2.49 -0.08
CA MET A 95 5.98 2.89 -1.13
C MET A 95 4.93 1.81 -1.35
N ALA A 96 3.67 2.22 -1.46
CA ALA A 96 2.58 1.42 -2.02
C ALA A 96 2.23 1.97 -3.39
N TYR A 97 2.03 1.12 -4.39
CA TYR A 97 1.65 1.53 -5.74
C TYR A 97 0.76 0.49 -6.43
N GLY A 98 0.00 0.93 -7.41
CA GLY A 98 -0.90 0.07 -8.19
C GLY A 98 -1.54 0.82 -9.36
N THR A 99 -2.55 0.19 -9.96
CA THR A 99 -3.26 0.74 -11.12
C THR A 99 -4.63 1.23 -10.73
N ALA A 100 -4.88 2.53 -10.84
CA ALA A 100 -6.18 3.15 -10.58
C ALA A 100 -7.14 2.89 -11.75
N VAL A 101 -8.35 2.44 -11.41
CA VAL A 101 -9.38 2.11 -12.40
C VAL A 101 -10.77 2.50 -11.93
N VAL A 102 -11.71 2.56 -12.88
CA VAL A 102 -13.14 2.53 -12.61
C VAL A 102 -13.67 1.15 -12.97
N LEU A 103 -14.09 0.38 -11.98
CA LEU A 103 -14.79 -0.90 -12.15
C LEU A 103 -16.29 -0.70 -12.31
N LYS A 104 -16.90 -1.56 -13.14
CA LYS A 104 -18.35 -1.76 -13.23
C LYS A 104 -18.66 -3.25 -13.04
N LYS A 105 -19.86 -3.58 -12.54
CA LYS A 105 -20.34 -4.96 -12.48
C LYS A 105 -20.28 -5.57 -13.89
N ALA A 106 -19.75 -6.78 -14.01
CA ALA A 106 -19.78 -7.53 -15.25
C ALA A 106 -21.24 -7.97 -15.50
N GLU A 107 -21.74 -7.73 -16.71
CA GLU A 107 -23.04 -8.28 -17.11
C GLU A 107 -22.90 -9.79 -17.28
N PRO A 108 -23.90 -10.58 -16.84
CA PRO A 108 -23.88 -12.02 -17.07
C PRO A 108 -23.82 -12.26 -18.57
N GLN A 109 -22.81 -13.01 -19.02
CA GLN A 109 -22.78 -13.52 -20.39
C GLN A 109 -23.89 -14.56 -20.50
N ILE A 110 -25.03 -14.14 -21.06
CA ILE A 110 -26.09 -15.06 -21.47
C ILE A 110 -25.58 -15.67 -22.77
N ASN A 111 -25.08 -16.90 -22.70
CA ASN A 111 -24.70 -17.65 -23.89
C ASN A 111 -26.01 -18.17 -24.51
N GLU A 112 -26.35 -17.72 -25.72
CA GLU A 112 -27.39 -18.33 -26.57
C GLU A 112 -26.92 -19.68 -27.14
#